data_AF-A0A4J2ABW2-F1
#
_entry.id   AF-A0A4J2ABW2-F1
#
_cell.length_a   1.000
_cell.length_b   1.000
_cell.length_c   1.000
_cell.angle_alpha   90.00
_cell.angle_beta   90.00
_cell.angle_gamma   90.00
#
_symmetry.space_group_name_H-M   'P 1'
#
loop_
_entity.id
_entity.type
_entity.pdbx_description
1 polymer ?
#
loop_
_entity_poly.entity_id
_entity_poly.type
_entity_poly.pdbx_seq_one_letter_code
_entity_poly.pdbx_strand_id
1 'polypeptide(L)'
;MVSGGFRLDFLLETARLARSTYYYQLKQLDGVDKDKEIKTEIQTIYNEHKGNYGYRRIHLELRNRGFVVNHKKVQRLMRILGLMA
;
A
#
# COMPACT_ATOMS: atom_id res chain seq x y z
N MET A 1 0.62 2.95 18.09
CA MET A 1 1.35 2.92 19.39
C MET A 1 0.83 1.72 20.17
N VAL A 2 1.70 0.94 20.83
CA VAL A 2 1.32 -0.29 21.56
C VAL A 2 0.51 0.12 22.79
N SER A 3 -0.80 -0.14 22.77
CA SER A 3 -1.77 0.29 23.79
C SER A 3 -1.95 -0.68 24.96
N GLY A 4 -1.17 -1.77 25.01
CA GLY A 4 -1.09 -2.64 26.18
C GLY A 4 0.07 -2.16 27.05
N GLY A 5 -0.16 -1.85 28.32
CA GLY A 5 0.76 -1.19 29.27
C GLY A 5 2.07 -1.92 29.62
N PHE A 6 2.68 -2.63 28.66
CA PHE A 6 3.97 -3.29 28.78
C PHE A 6 5.10 -2.36 28.31
N ARG A 7 6.26 -2.46 28.97
CA ARG A 7 7.45 -1.72 28.59
C ARG A 7 7.97 -2.22 27.24
N LEU A 8 8.22 -1.29 26.31
CA LEU A 8 8.74 -1.59 24.98
C LEU A 8 10.04 -2.41 25.02
N ASP A 9 10.92 -2.14 26.00
CA ASP A 9 12.19 -2.86 26.15
C ASP A 9 11.99 -4.37 26.29
N PHE A 10 11.00 -4.79 27.09
CA PHE A 10 10.68 -6.22 27.31
C PHE A 10 10.08 -6.88 26.06
N LEU A 11 9.26 -6.14 25.31
CA LEU A 11 8.68 -6.61 24.05
C LEU A 11 9.78 -6.82 22.99
N LEU A 12 10.76 -5.92 22.94
CA LEU A 12 11.88 -6.02 22.01
C LEU A 12 12.84 -7.15 22.38
N GLU A 13 13.09 -7.35 23.67
CA GLU A 13 13.92 -8.45 24.16
C GLU A 13 13.31 -9.82 23.86
N THR A 14 12.02 -10.00 24.16
CA THR A 14 11.29 -11.25 23.85
C THR A 14 11.19 -11.51 22.34
N ALA A 15 11.02 -10.45 21.54
CA ALA A 15 11.04 -10.54 20.07
C ALA A 15 12.45 -10.63 19.47
N ARG A 16 13.52 -10.53 20.28
CA ARG A 16 14.93 -10.49 19.86
C ARG A 16 15.20 -9.42 18.79
N LEU A 17 14.59 -8.24 18.95
CA LEU A 17 14.70 -7.09 18.04
C LEU A 17 15.49 -5.96 18.68
N ALA A 18 16.39 -5.35 17.90
CA ALA A 18 17.08 -4.14 18.34
C ALA A 18 16.12 -2.94 18.33
N ARG A 19 16.33 -2.02 19.30
CA ARG A 19 15.53 -0.79 19.43
C ARG A 19 15.64 0.13 18.22
N SER A 20 16.81 0.18 17.59
CA SER A 20 17.04 0.91 16.33
C SER A 20 16.18 0.34 15.20
N THR A 21 16.11 -0.99 15.07
CA THR A 21 15.26 -1.67 14.08
C THR A 21 13.79 -1.34 14.30
N TYR A 22 13.32 -1.35 15.55
CA TYR A 22 11.94 -0.99 15.87
C TYR A 22 11.58 0.42 15.40
N TYR A 23 12.38 1.44 15.76
CA TYR A 23 12.09 2.81 15.37
C TYR A 23 12.29 3.06 13.87
N TYR A 24 13.22 2.33 13.23
CA TYR A 24 13.36 2.36 11.77
C TYR A 24 12.08 1.84 11.08
N GLN A 25 11.58 0.67 11.48
CA GLN A 25 10.32 0.13 10.97
C GLN A 25 9.14 1.06 11.28
N LEU A 26 9.07 1.63 12.49
CA LEU A 26 8.02 2.55 12.89
C LEU A 26 7.98 3.78 11.97
N LYS A 27 9.15 4.36 11.67
CA LYS A 27 9.27 5.49 10.75
C LYS A 27 8.84 5.14 9.32
N GLN A 28 9.09 3.91 8.89
CA GLN A 28 8.65 3.42 7.57
C GLN A 28 7.12 3.21 7.54
N LEU A 29 6.52 2.80 8.66
CA LEU A 29 5.07 2.61 8.79
C LEU A 29 4.31 3.95 8.91
N ASP A 30 4.90 4.95 9.58
CA ASP A 30 4.37 6.32 9.67
C ASP A 30 4.53 7.12 8.35
N GLY A 31 5.21 6.55 7.36
CA GLY A 31 5.31 7.15 6.04
C GLY A 31 3.93 7.29 5.39
N VAL A 32 3.54 8.52 5.04
CA VAL A 32 2.33 8.78 4.25
C VAL A 32 2.37 7.91 2.99
N ASP A 33 1.31 7.13 2.77
CA ASP A 33 1.17 6.29 1.58
C ASP A 33 1.13 7.17 0.33
N LYS A 34 2.30 7.35 -0.30
CA LYS A 34 2.46 8.17 -1.51
C LYS A 34 1.62 7.66 -2.68
N ASP A 35 1.20 6.39 -2.61
CA ASP A 35 0.40 5.74 -3.63
C ASP A 35 -1.09 5.78 -3.30
N LYS A 36 -1.52 6.45 -2.20
CA LYS A 36 -2.92 6.48 -1.76
C LYS A 36 -3.88 6.98 -2.84
N GLU A 37 -3.57 8.11 -3.47
CA GLU A 37 -4.41 8.67 -4.55
C GLU A 37 -4.54 7.69 -5.72
N ILE A 38 -3.43 7.11 -6.16
CA ILE A 38 -3.42 6.15 -7.27
C ILE A 38 -4.18 4.88 -6.89
N LYS A 39 -4.06 4.40 -5.65
CA LYS A 39 -4.82 3.24 -5.15
C LYS A 39 -6.32 3.51 -5.15
N THR A 40 -6.73 4.69 -4.68
CA THR A 40 -8.14 5.11 -4.72
C THR A 40 -8.66 5.13 -6.15
N GLU A 41 -7.91 5.73 -7.08
CA GLU A 41 -8.34 5.81 -8.48
C GLU A 41 -8.42 4.43 -9.15
N ILE A 42 -7.45 3.55 -8.88
CA ILE A 42 -7.48 2.15 -9.35
C ILE A 42 -8.74 1.45 -8.86
N GLN A 43 -9.12 1.64 -7.60
CA GLN A 43 -10.33 1.04 -7.03
C GLN A 43 -11.61 1.61 -7.67
N THR A 44 -11.64 2.91 -7.93
CA THR A 44 -12.75 3.59 -8.62
C THR A 44 -12.95 2.99 -10.01
N ILE A 45 -11.90 2.96 -10.84
CA ILE A 45 -11.95 2.38 -12.20
C ILE A 45 -12.35 0.89 -12.14
N TYR A 46 -11.78 0.13 -11.21
CA TYR A 46 -12.12 -1.29 -11.06
C TYR A 46 -13.61 -1.47 -10.77
N ASN A 47 -14.18 -0.68 -9.86
CA ASN A 47 -15.59 -0.76 -9.48
C ASN A 47 -16.53 -0.28 -10.60
N GLU A 48 -16.19 0.81 -11.30
CA GLU A 48 -16.96 1.32 -12.44
C GLU A 48 -17.10 0.26 -13.55
N HIS A 49 -16.04 -0.52 -13.78
CA HIS A 49 -16.03 -1.61 -14.74
C HIS A 49 -16.39 -2.99 -14.15
N LYS A 50 -17.01 -3.01 -12.95
CA LYS A 50 -17.50 -4.22 -12.27
C LYS A 50 -16.43 -5.30 -12.09
N GLY A 51 -15.18 -4.90 -11.91
CA GLY A 51 -14.03 -5.78 -11.73
C GLY A 51 -13.54 -6.49 -12.99
N ASN A 52 -14.09 -6.19 -14.17
CA ASN A 52 -13.68 -6.83 -15.43
C ASN A 52 -12.35 -6.31 -15.98
N TYR A 53 -11.84 -5.22 -15.42
CA TYR A 53 -10.64 -4.56 -15.93
C TYR A 53 -9.42 -5.06 -15.15
N GLY A 54 -8.57 -5.82 -15.84
CA GLY A 54 -7.22 -6.13 -15.38
C GLY A 54 -6.27 -4.92 -15.50
N TYR A 55 -5.05 -5.08 -15.00
CA TYR A 55 -4.08 -3.97 -14.85
C TYR A 55 -3.76 -3.20 -16.14
N ARG A 56 -3.81 -3.86 -17.30
CA ARG A 56 -3.56 -3.21 -18.60
C ARG A 56 -4.64 -2.19 -18.93
N ARG A 57 -5.91 -2.55 -18.72
CA ARG A 57 -7.05 -1.65 -18.99
C ARG A 57 -7.10 -0.53 -17.96
N ILE A 58 -6.85 -0.83 -16.69
CA ILE A 58 -6.76 0.19 -15.64
C ILE A 58 -5.60 1.16 -15.90
N HIS A 59 -4.45 0.69 -16.38
CA HIS A 59 -3.33 1.57 -16.74
C HIS A 59 -3.69 2.55 -17.86
N LEU A 60 -4.40 2.08 -18.89
CA LEU A 60 -4.89 2.95 -19.97
C LEU A 60 -5.86 3.99 -19.44
N GLU A 61 -6.80 3.58 -18.59
CA GLU A 61 -7.81 4.46 -18.03
C GLU A 61 -7.22 5.51 -17.08
N LEU A 62 -6.25 5.12 -16.25
CA LEU A 62 -5.47 6.05 -15.44
C LEU A 62 -4.78 7.11 -16.31
N ARG A 63 -4.22 6.70 -17.45
CA ARG A 63 -3.60 7.65 -18.40
C ARG A 63 -4.62 8.58 -19.02
N ASN A 64 -5.82 8.09 -19.35
CA ASN A 64 -6.93 8.90 -19.85
C ASN A 64 -7.37 9.95 -18.82
N ARG A 65 -7.30 9.63 -17.53
CA ARG A 65 -7.58 10.53 -16.40
C ARG A 65 -6.41 11.45 -16.03
N GLY A 66 -5.32 11.45 -16.80
CA GLY A 66 -4.17 12.33 -16.62
C GLY A 66 -3.08 11.80 -15.67
N PHE A 67 -3.21 10.58 -15.15
CA PHE A 67 -2.18 9.99 -14.29
C PHE A 67 -1.03 9.41 -15.13
N VAL A 68 0.18 9.92 -14.91
CA VAL A 68 1.41 9.39 -15.51
C VAL A 68 2.03 8.35 -14.59
N VAL A 69 1.57 7.10 -14.71
CA VAL A 69 2.02 5.97 -13.88
C VAL A 69 2.49 4.82 -14.76
N ASN A 70 3.59 4.15 -14.41
CA ASN A 70 4.05 2.97 -15.15
C ASN A 70 3.11 1.77 -14.92
N HIS A 71 2.80 0.99 -15.96
CA HIS A 71 1.99 -0.23 -15.88
C HIS A 71 2.49 -1.23 -14.83
N LYS A 72 3.81 -1.34 -14.60
CA LYS A 72 4.37 -2.22 -13.54
C LYS A 72 3.94 -1.77 -12.14
N LYS A 73 3.86 -0.46 -11.92
CA LYS A 73 3.40 0.12 -10.64
C LYS A 73 1.91 -0.15 -10.45
N VAL A 74 1.10 0.02 -11.49
CA VAL A 74 -0.35 -0.31 -11.48
C VAL A 74 -0.55 -1.79 -11.14
N GLN A 75 0.18 -2.69 -11.80
CA GLN A 75 0.11 -4.14 -11.53
C GLN A 75 0.47 -4.48 -10.07
N ARG A 76 1.54 -3.87 -9.54
CA ARG A 76 1.94 -4.05 -8.13
C ARG A 76 0.84 -3.56 -7.19
N LEU A 77 0.28 -2.38 -7.44
CA LEU A 77 -0.75 -1.77 -6.59
C LEU A 77 -2.05 -2.58 -6.60
N MET A 78 -2.49 -3.07 -7.75
CA MET A 78 -3.65 -3.98 -7.83
C MET A 78 -3.44 -5.24 -7.01
N ARG A 79 -2.24 -5.84 -7.06
CA ARG A 79 -1.89 -7.01 -6.23
C ARG A 79 -1.97 -6.70 -4.74
N ILE A 80 -1.46 -5.53 -4.32
CA ILE A 80 -1.53 -5.09 -2.92
C ILE A 80 -2.98 -4.88 -2.48
N LEU A 81 -3.84 -4.37 -3.38
CA LEU A 81 -5.27 -4.16 -3.12
C LEU A 81 -6.11 -5.44 -3.21
N GLY A 82 -5.51 -6.59 -3.58
CA GLY A 82 -6.24 -7.84 -3.76
C GLY A 82 -7.16 -7.85 -4.99
N LEU A 83 -7.02 -6.87 -5.90
CA LEU A 83 -7.79 -6.78 -7.13
C LEU A 83 -7.15 -7.69 -8.17
N MET A 84 -7.55 -8.95 -8.18
CA MET A 84 -7.14 -9.93 -9.20
C MET A 84 -8.22 -10.03 -10.27
N ALA A 85 -7.95 -9.43 -11.43
CA ALA A 85 -8.68 -9.63 -12.67
C ALA A 85 -7.68 -9.87 -13.81
#